data_AF-A0A1L3MNG6-F1
#
_entry.id   AF-A0A1L3MNG6-F1
#
_cell.length_a   1.000
_cell.length_b   1.000
_cell.length_c   1.000
_cell.angle_alpha   90.00
_cell.angle_beta   90.00
_cell.angle_gamma   90.00
#
_symmetry.space_group_name_H-M   'P 1'
#
loop_
_entity.id
_entity.type
_entity.pdbx_description
1 polymer ?
#
loop_
_entity_poly.entity_id
_entity_poly.type
_entity_poly.pdbx_seq_one_letter_code
_entity_poly.pdbx_strand_id
1 'polypeptide(L)'
;MKVNDQEKKALSEAIDRMNEGLDAFIELYNESEDDSELIEFQEETIQVIEKAIQAYGKEIVTNKINTIVKEVLSFLPAKKDDDGNGKDK
;
A
#
# COMPACT_ATOMS: atom_id res chain seq x y z
N MET A 1 23.49 41.68 -6.01
CA MET A 1 24.15 41.27 -7.28
C MET A 1 23.06 41.08 -8.33
N LYS A 2 23.16 41.74 -9.49
CA LYS A 2 22.32 41.40 -10.65
C LYS A 2 22.95 40.17 -11.29
N VAL A 3 22.28 39.04 -11.14
CA VAL A 3 22.66 37.77 -11.78
C VAL A 3 22.79 38.03 -13.28
N ASN A 4 23.95 37.74 -13.87
CA ASN A 4 24.13 37.89 -15.32
C ASN A 4 23.31 36.82 -16.06
N ASP A 5 23.05 37.00 -17.36
CA ASP A 5 22.10 36.12 -18.05
C ASP A 5 22.59 34.65 -18.14
N GLN A 6 23.90 34.40 -18.03
CA GLN A 6 24.44 33.04 -17.94
C GLN A 6 24.18 32.41 -16.57
N GLU A 7 24.37 33.15 -15.49
CA GLU A 7 24.09 32.70 -14.12
C GLU A 7 22.58 32.46 -13.92
N LYS A 8 21.72 33.27 -14.54
CA LYS A 8 20.25 33.04 -14.52
C LYS A 8 19.88 31.74 -15.22
N LYS A 9 20.52 31.47 -16.37
CA LYS A 9 20.29 30.25 -17.13
C LYS A 9 20.75 29.02 -16.33
N ALA A 10 21.95 29.08 -15.75
CA ALA A 10 22.45 28.01 -14.90
C ALA A 10 21.56 27.78 -13.66
N LEU A 11 21.03 28.85 -13.07
CA LEU A 11 20.10 28.76 -11.95
C LEU A 11 18.75 28.14 -12.37
N SER A 12 18.21 28.51 -13.53
CA SER A 12 16.99 27.91 -14.07
C SER A 12 17.17 26.41 -14.31
N GLU A 13 18.27 26.02 -14.98
CA GLU A 13 18.58 24.61 -15.23
C GLU A 13 18.77 23.80 -13.94
N ALA A 14 19.31 24.42 -12.89
CA ALA A 14 19.43 23.79 -11.58
C ALA A 14 18.07 23.61 -10.88
N ILE A 15 17.17 24.58 -11.02
CA ILE A 15 15.79 24.50 -10.50
C ILE A 15 15.00 23.42 -11.25
N ASP A 16 15.13 23.35 -12.57
CA ASP A 16 14.45 22.35 -13.38
C ASP A 16 14.86 20.93 -12.98
N ARG A 17 16.17 20.68 -12.83
CA ARG A 17 16.68 19.38 -12.34
C ARG A 17 16.26 19.06 -10.91
N MET A 18 16.14 20.09 -10.06
CA MET A 18 15.65 19.91 -8.70
C MET A 18 14.17 19.50 -8.71
N ASN A 19 13.34 20.12 -9.55
CA ASN A 19 11.94 19.76 -9.71
C ASN A 19 11.79 18.34 -10.25
N GLU A 20 12.53 17.98 -11.29
CA GLU A 20 12.56 16.60 -11.83
C GLU A 20 12.99 15.58 -10.75
N GLY A 21 13.98 15.93 -9.92
CA GLY A 21 14.41 15.09 -8.81
C GLY A 21 13.35 14.95 -7.70
N LEU A 22 12.57 16.00 -7.45
CA LEU A 22 11.46 15.96 -6.49
C LEU A 22 10.29 15.12 -7.03
N ASP A 23 9.98 15.23 -8.32
CA ASP A 23 8.95 14.40 -8.96
C ASP A 23 9.33 12.92 -8.88
N ALA A 24 10.58 12.57 -9.21
CA ALA A 24 11.09 11.20 -9.06
C ALA A 24 11.06 10.72 -7.60
N PHE A 25 11.33 11.60 -6.63
CA PHE A 25 11.24 11.27 -5.21
C PHE A 25 9.80 10.99 -4.77
N ILE A 26 8.82 11.73 -5.30
CA ILE A 26 7.39 11.51 -5.05
C ILE A 26 6.93 10.21 -5.69
N GLU A 27 7.33 9.92 -6.92
CA GLU A 27 7.04 8.64 -7.59
C GLU A 27 7.58 7.46 -6.78
N LEU A 28 8.85 7.52 -6.37
CA LEU A 28 9.44 6.49 -5.52
C LEU A 28 8.73 6.36 -4.17
N TYR A 29 8.29 7.47 -3.57
CA TYR A 29 7.50 7.43 -2.34
C TYR A 29 6.17 6.72 -2.56
N ASN A 30 5.44 7.05 -3.63
CA ASN A 30 4.16 6.42 -3.97
C ASN A 30 4.32 4.94 -4.35
N GLU A 31 5.39 4.57 -5.05
CA GLU A 31 5.74 3.17 -5.33
C GLU A 31 6.19 2.42 -4.07
N SER A 32 6.73 3.14 -3.09
CA SER A 32 7.11 2.62 -1.77
C SER A 32 5.98 2.63 -0.74
N GLU A 33 4.83 3.25 -1.05
CA GLU A 33 3.61 3.01 -0.28
C GLU A 33 3.25 1.54 -0.53
N ASP A 34 3.68 0.71 0.41
CA ASP A 34 3.55 -0.75 0.42
C ASP A 34 2.18 -1.14 -0.14
N ASP A 35 2.17 -1.95 -1.20
CA ASP A 35 1.02 -2.74 -1.62
C ASP A 35 0.80 -3.80 -0.53
N SER A 36 0.39 -3.34 0.65
CA SER A 36 0.22 -4.18 1.83
C SER A 36 -0.98 -5.07 1.53
N GLU A 37 -0.71 -6.32 1.17
CA GLU A 37 -1.76 -7.30 0.97
C GLU A 37 -2.64 -7.32 2.22
N LEU A 38 -3.96 -7.26 2.02
CA LEU A 38 -4.92 -7.28 3.13
C LEU A 38 -4.71 -8.49 4.05
N ILE A 39 -4.17 -9.58 3.49
CA ILE A 39 -3.69 -10.78 4.18
C ILE A 39 -2.50 -11.36 3.41
N GLU A 40 -1.35 -11.52 4.07
CA GLU A 40 -0.25 -12.32 3.55
C GLU A 40 -0.53 -13.81 3.79
N PHE A 41 -0.52 -14.61 2.73
CA PHE A 41 -0.66 -16.07 2.84
C PHE A 41 0.70 -16.75 2.88
N GLN A 42 0.82 -17.78 3.72
CA GLN A 42 1.99 -18.66 3.70
C GLN A 42 2.08 -19.40 2.35
N GLU A 43 3.30 -19.72 1.90
CA GLU A 43 3.56 -20.37 0.61
C GLU A 43 2.74 -21.66 0.41
N GLU A 44 2.61 -22.47 1.47
CA GLU A 44 1.78 -23.69 1.45
C GLU A 44 0.30 -23.39 1.16
N THR A 45 -0.22 -22.29 1.69
CA THR A 45 -1.61 -21.87 1.49
C THR A 45 -1.80 -21.36 0.06
N ILE A 46 -0.83 -20.60 -0.47
CA ILE A 46 -0.83 -20.14 -1.86
C ILE A 46 -0.88 -21.34 -2.81
N GLN A 47 -0.01 -22.34 -2.63
CA GLN A 47 0.01 -23.54 -3.47
C GLN A 47 -1.33 -24.31 -3.45
N VAL A 48 -2.01 -24.36 -2.31
CA VAL A 48 -3.32 -25.00 -2.19
C VAL A 48 -4.39 -24.17 -2.92
N ILE A 49 -4.37 -22.85 -2.77
CA ILE A 49 -5.29 -21.95 -3.47
C ILE A 49 -5.12 -22.07 -4.98
N GLU A 50 -3.88 -22.08 -5.49
CA GLU A 50 -3.59 -22.23 -6.91
C GLU A 50 -4.14 -23.54 -7.48
N LYS A 51 -3.90 -24.66 -6.79
CA LYS A 51 -4.45 -25.97 -7.18
C LYS A 51 -5.98 -25.95 -7.21
N ALA A 52 -6.61 -25.31 -6.22
CA ALA A 52 -8.06 -25.17 -6.19
C ALA A 52 -8.59 -24.29 -7.34
N ILE A 53 -7.89 -23.20 -7.67
CA ILE A 53 -8.25 -22.32 -8.80
C ILE A 53 -8.15 -23.08 -10.12
N GLN A 54 -7.11 -23.89 -10.30
CA GLN A 54 -6.95 -24.71 -11.50
C GLN A 54 -8.07 -25.77 -11.62
N ALA A 55 -8.51 -26.35 -10.51
CA ALA A 55 -9.52 -27.40 -10.51
C ALA A 55 -10.97 -26.89 -10.62
N TYR A 56 -11.28 -25.74 -9.99
CA TYR A 56 -12.66 -25.27 -9.79
C TYR A 56 -12.92 -23.86 -10.34
N GLY A 57 -11.90 -23.16 -10.81
CA GLY A 57 -12.01 -21.79 -11.32
C GLY A 57 -11.87 -20.73 -10.22
N LYS A 58 -11.30 -19.58 -10.62
CA LYS A 58 -10.93 -18.49 -9.71
C LYS A 58 -12.13 -17.96 -8.92
N GLU A 59 -13.25 -17.71 -9.59
CA GLU A 59 -14.45 -17.12 -8.98
C GLU A 59 -15.02 -17.98 -7.84
N ILE A 60 -15.13 -19.30 -8.05
CA ILE A 60 -15.66 -20.23 -7.06
C ILE A 60 -14.77 -20.26 -5.82
N VAL A 61 -13.45 -20.34 -6.03
CA VAL A 61 -12.46 -20.39 -4.93
C VAL A 61 -12.45 -19.07 -4.16
N THR A 62 -12.44 -17.92 -4.84
CA THR A 62 -12.50 -16.59 -4.22
C THR A 62 -13.76 -16.43 -3.36
N ASN A 63 -14.93 -16.79 -3.87
CA ASN A 63 -16.18 -16.71 -3.11
C ASN A 63 -16.15 -17.57 -1.85
N LYS A 64 -15.56 -18.77 -1.96
CA LYS A 64 -15.48 -19.70 -0.83
C LYS A 64 -14.53 -19.20 0.26
N ILE A 65 -13.35 -18.70 -0.12
CA ILE A 65 -12.38 -18.12 0.82
C ILE A 65 -13.02 -16.94 1.55
N ASN A 66 -13.63 -16.00 0.83
CA ASN A 66 -14.28 -14.82 1.44
C ASN A 66 -15.39 -15.22 2.42
N THR A 67 -16.20 -16.23 2.09
CA THR A 67 -17.26 -16.72 2.96
C THR A 67 -16.67 -17.27 4.26
N ILE A 68 -15.68 -18.16 4.16
CA ILE A 68 -15.05 -18.79 5.33
C ILE A 68 -14.34 -17.74 6.20
N VAL A 69 -13.56 -16.84 5.59
CA VAL A 69 -12.85 -15.78 6.31
C VAL A 69 -13.86 -14.89 7.05
N LYS A 70 -14.95 -14.47 6.39
CA LYS A 70 -16.01 -13.68 7.03
C LYS A 70 -16.65 -14.40 8.21
N GLU A 71 -16.97 -15.68 8.06
CA GLU A 71 -17.55 -16.49 9.14
C GLU A 71 -16.59 -16.59 10.33
N VAL A 72 -15.32 -16.95 10.08
CA VAL A 72 -14.31 -17.10 11.13
C VAL A 72 -14.06 -15.78 11.85
N LEU A 73 -13.90 -14.68 11.11
CA LEU A 73 -13.69 -13.35 11.69
C LEU A 73 -14.91 -12.84 12.45
N SER A 74 -16.14 -13.28 12.11
CA SER A 74 -17.34 -12.89 12.85
C SER A 74 -17.39 -13.42 14.29
N PHE A 75 -16.64 -14.49 14.58
CA PHE A 75 -16.50 -15.04 15.94
C PHE A 75 -15.41 -14.34 16.74
N LEU A 76 -14.56 -13.53 16.12
CA LEU A 76 -13.58 -12.75 16.86
C LEU A 76 -14.33 -11.75 17.75
N PRO A 77 -13.96 -11.63 19.02
CA PRO A 77 -14.56 -10.62 19.88
C PRO A 77 -14.31 -9.27 19.22
N ALA A 78 -15.38 -8.50 19.00
CA ALA A 78 -15.24 -7.10 18.65
C ALA A 78 -14.33 -6.49 19.72
N LYS A 79 -13.15 -6.02 19.30
CA LYS A 79 -12.33 -5.19 20.17
C LYS A 79 -13.24 -4.03 20.55
N LYS A 80 -13.61 -3.92 21.84
CA LYS A 80 -14.32 -2.74 22.33
C LYS A 80 -13.48 -1.56 21.85
N ASP A 81 -14.08 -0.70 21.05
CA ASP A 81 -13.53 0.62 20.79
C ASP A 81 -13.30 1.25 22.17
N ASP A 82 -12.04 1.31 22.59
CA ASP A 82 -11.64 2.12 23.75
C ASP A 82 -11.63 3.57 23.26
N ASP A 83 -12.84 4.09 23.05
CA ASP A 83 -13.14 5.52 23.10
C ASP A 83 -12.89 5.96 24.55
N GLY A 84 -11.62 6.22 24.86
CA GLY A 84 -11.14 6.33 26.22
C GLY A 84 -9.91 7.21 26.39
N ASN A 85 -9.69 8.23 25.54
CA ASN A 85 -8.75 9.29 25.90
C ASN A 85 -9.39 10.23 26.93
N GLY A 86 -9.47 9.74 28.16
CA GLY A 86 -9.66 10.55 29.35
C GLY A 86 -8.49 11.52 29.49
N LYS A 87 -8.75 12.80 29.21
CA LYS A 87 -8.14 13.88 29.99
C LYS A 87 -8.50 13.61 31.44
N ASP A 88 -7.52 13.25 32.26
CA ASP A 88 -7.37 13.71 33.65
C ASP A 88 -6.22 12.92 34.30
N LYS A 89 -5.06 13.57 34.38
CA LYS A 89 -4.19 13.62 35.56
C LYS A 89 -3.07 14.63 35.35
#